data_AF-M5RLL9-F1
#
_entry.id   AF-M5RLL9-F1
#
_cell.length_a   1.000
_cell.length_b   1.000
_cell.length_c   1.000
_cell.angle_alpha   90.00
_cell.angle_beta   90.00
_cell.angle_gamma   90.00
#
_symmetry.space_group_name_H-M   'P 1'
#
loop_
_entity.id
_entity.type
_entity.pdbx_description
1 polymer ?
#
loop_
_entity_poly.entity_id
_entity_poly.type
_entity_poly.pdbx_seq_one_letter_code
_entity_poly.pdbx_strand_id
1 'polypeptide(L)'
;MAPHQSLSQPGDTFLRRVRHSATSVLADSPTGREVLELCDDHAEARRMILQDRSSGTSVIAIVGATGQGKSWLIRQLIRKSSAANSIRSGNNADEATEKLVWIGPMPPADLDPRYEQYLHCDPAHMQSIGITYMLVDAPGSTDDRRAIAGVASRALSLASAMLLVVRRDQIRSVAVGMLAEASEGSIVIPVINAVREHDDRLDADIDAFAKRMREMAPTSVIARPIVIKDFEIDGRDESEIATTAAENVASRLQEELGQLWEGDRRRSTRLAALDGRFRAALHGVLSDQLPGLTNAVRRLNREATTIPTQVAESLIGSDGPLRAAVRSRLRLALLTETAAFWFPYRSLLGLLNLTHGAWDRVMISLSGSLPSLVSAVWTTTKNLSAQQGAEQDVRDGLRRRSAAAVADRLGPLASRFRDELAELRRQPVKAAAWHGDDDDPSRSQLAYLAGIDTLQEMSQTIFDEEVNRVSISRFATVAFALFATIVFWLFMAGPVVALYRDYFVASFATLTTLSGDLERFPRPELAMMLTSLLLAILPTALISMLALSVAQGRNRVNHAEQRIRERHHQTITHLQDEGVLRLRWDDPLLSDAEFLLSVGAADYDERS
;
A
#
# COMPACT_ATOMS: atom_id res chain seq x y z
N MET A 1 -4.35 -33.96 -28.26
CA MET A 1 -3.65 -33.89 -26.96
C MET A 1 -3.18 -32.47 -26.75
N ALA A 2 -4.00 -31.66 -26.09
CA ALA A 2 -3.62 -30.33 -25.62
C ALA A 2 -3.19 -30.47 -24.15
N PRO A 3 -2.14 -29.78 -23.69
CA PRO A 3 -1.76 -29.84 -22.29
C PRO A 3 -2.83 -29.14 -21.46
N HIS A 4 -3.32 -29.82 -20.42
CA HIS A 4 -4.15 -29.20 -19.40
C HIS A 4 -3.41 -28.00 -18.81
N GLN A 5 -3.87 -26.78 -19.12
CA GLN A 5 -3.57 -25.61 -18.32
C GLN A 5 -4.23 -25.83 -16.95
N SER A 6 -3.45 -26.34 -15.99
CA SER A 6 -3.83 -26.33 -14.59
C SER A 6 -4.10 -24.88 -14.20
N LEU A 7 -5.33 -24.56 -13.81
CA LEU A 7 -5.69 -23.32 -13.11
C LEU A 7 -4.67 -23.08 -12.01
N SER A 8 -3.76 -22.12 -12.21
CA SER A 8 -2.75 -21.76 -11.22
C SER A 8 -3.47 -21.23 -9.99
N GLN A 9 -3.45 -22.00 -8.90
CA GLN A 9 -4.09 -21.59 -7.66
C GLN A 9 -3.37 -20.37 -7.06
N PRO A 10 -4.08 -19.46 -6.36
CA PRO A 10 -3.51 -18.20 -5.85
C PRO A 10 -2.22 -18.37 -5.02
N GLY A 11 -2.10 -19.47 -4.28
CA GLY A 11 -0.91 -19.79 -3.49
C GLY A 11 0.34 -20.10 -4.34
N ASP A 12 0.19 -20.72 -5.52
CA ASP A 12 1.32 -21.00 -6.40
C ASP A 12 1.88 -19.74 -7.06
N THR A 13 0.99 -18.80 -7.40
CA THR A 13 1.42 -17.48 -7.92
C THR A 13 2.15 -16.67 -6.86
N PHE A 14 1.71 -16.74 -5.60
CA PHE A 14 2.38 -16.09 -4.48
C PHE A 14 3.78 -16.68 -4.24
N LEU A 15 3.90 -18.02 -4.13
CA LEU A 15 5.19 -18.69 -3.93
C LEU A 15 6.17 -18.44 -5.06
N ARG A 16 5.71 -18.45 -6.32
CA ARG A 16 6.56 -18.10 -7.46
C ARG A 16 7.08 -16.67 -7.38
N ARG A 17 6.25 -15.73 -6.94
CA ARG A 17 6.66 -14.34 -6.76
C ARG A 17 7.67 -14.20 -5.63
N VAL A 18 7.46 -14.87 -4.49
CA VAL A 18 8.44 -14.88 -3.38
C VAL A 18 9.77 -15.47 -3.83
N ARG A 19 9.77 -16.61 -4.55
CA ARG A 19 11.01 -17.19 -5.11
C ARG A 19 11.70 -16.23 -6.07
N HIS A 20 10.95 -15.64 -7.00
CA HIS A 20 11.51 -14.69 -7.96
C HIS A 20 12.17 -13.51 -7.26
N SER A 21 11.45 -12.88 -6.33
CA SER A 21 11.98 -11.73 -5.60
C SER A 21 13.14 -12.14 -4.69
N ALA A 22 13.13 -13.32 -4.06
CA ALA A 22 14.24 -13.83 -3.25
C ALA A 22 15.51 -14.06 -4.09
N THR A 23 15.38 -14.70 -5.25
CA THR A 23 16.50 -14.88 -6.19
C THR A 23 16.98 -13.55 -6.75
N SER A 24 16.07 -12.64 -7.07
CA SER A 24 16.36 -11.30 -7.57
C SER A 24 17.12 -10.48 -6.54
N VAL A 25 16.63 -10.37 -5.30
CA VAL A 25 17.17 -9.47 -4.26
C VAL A 25 18.36 -10.11 -3.54
N LEU A 26 18.20 -11.34 -3.06
CA LEU A 26 19.14 -12.02 -2.17
C LEU A 26 20.16 -12.89 -2.91
N ALA A 27 19.94 -13.22 -4.19
CA ALA A 27 20.81 -14.06 -5.00
C ALA A 27 21.23 -15.35 -4.25
N ASP A 28 22.50 -15.75 -4.35
CA ASP A 28 23.06 -16.96 -3.72
C ASP A 28 23.51 -16.78 -2.25
N SER A 29 23.07 -15.69 -1.60
CA SER A 29 23.36 -15.43 -0.19
C SER A 29 22.84 -16.56 0.71
N PRO A 30 23.43 -16.76 1.91
CA PRO A 30 22.94 -17.77 2.85
C PRO A 30 21.46 -17.57 3.19
N THR A 31 21.03 -16.33 3.40
CA THR A 31 19.62 -15.97 3.63
C THR A 31 18.75 -16.27 2.41
N GLY A 32 19.23 -16.01 1.19
CA GLY A 32 18.52 -16.36 -0.05
C GLY A 32 18.27 -17.87 -0.17
N ARG A 33 19.26 -18.69 0.20
CA ARG A 33 19.12 -20.15 0.22
C ARG A 33 18.11 -20.62 1.27
N GLU A 34 18.15 -20.04 2.47
CA GLU A 34 17.19 -20.36 3.54
C GLU A 34 15.75 -19.99 3.14
N VAL A 35 15.54 -18.83 2.50
CA VAL A 35 14.22 -18.43 1.98
C VAL A 35 13.76 -19.38 0.87
N LEU A 36 14.65 -19.84 -0.01
CA LEU A 36 14.32 -20.83 -1.05
C LEU A 36 13.98 -22.20 -0.46
N GLU A 37 14.70 -22.64 0.58
CA GLU A 37 14.40 -23.87 1.32
C GLU A 37 13.02 -23.79 1.98
N LEU A 38 12.70 -22.67 2.66
CA LEU A 38 11.35 -22.42 3.19
C LEU A 38 10.27 -22.44 2.10
N CYS A 39 10.56 -21.92 0.90
CA CYS A 39 9.66 -21.97 -0.24
C CYS A 39 9.48 -23.38 -0.80
N ASP A 40 10.49 -24.24 -0.73
CA ASP A 40 10.43 -25.64 -1.13
C ASP A 40 9.63 -26.46 -0.12
N ASP A 41 9.92 -26.32 1.17
CA ASP A 41 9.20 -26.98 2.26
C ASP A 41 7.71 -26.63 2.25
N HIS A 42 7.38 -25.35 2.10
CA HIS A 42 5.99 -24.90 2.03
C HIS A 42 5.29 -25.44 0.77
N ALA A 43 5.96 -25.44 -0.39
CA ALA A 43 5.38 -25.98 -1.63
C ALA A 43 5.13 -27.49 -1.53
N GLU A 44 6.02 -28.24 -0.86
CA GLU A 44 5.85 -29.67 -0.61
C GLU A 44 4.65 -29.91 0.32
N ALA A 45 4.58 -29.19 1.46
CA ALA A 45 3.47 -29.30 2.41
C ALA A 45 2.12 -28.95 1.79
N ARG A 46 2.06 -27.88 0.98
CA ARG A 46 0.86 -27.47 0.24
C ARG A 46 0.42 -28.55 -0.75
N ARG A 47 1.37 -29.14 -1.49
CA ARG A 47 1.10 -30.23 -2.42
C ARG A 47 0.53 -31.46 -1.70
N MET A 48 1.03 -31.80 -0.52
CA MET A 48 0.52 -32.93 0.27
C MET A 48 -0.92 -32.73 0.71
N ILE A 49 -1.27 -31.53 1.21
CA ILE A 49 -2.66 -31.19 1.55
C ILE A 49 -3.55 -31.24 0.29
N LEU A 50 -3.00 -30.90 -0.88
CA LEU A 50 -3.71 -30.91 -2.16
C LEU A 50 -3.84 -32.30 -2.84
N GLN A 51 -2.97 -33.26 -2.52
CA GLN A 51 -2.97 -34.58 -3.15
C GLN A 51 -3.84 -35.63 -2.44
N ASP A 52 -4.30 -35.37 -1.21
CA ASP A 52 -5.23 -36.22 -0.44
C ASP A 52 -4.89 -37.73 -0.52
N ARG A 53 -3.71 -38.12 0.02
CA ARG A 53 -3.18 -39.51 -0.02
C ARG A 53 -4.12 -40.56 0.59
N SER A 54 -5.11 -40.16 1.38
CA SER A 54 -6.01 -41.05 2.12
C SER A 54 -7.27 -41.46 1.36
N SER A 55 -7.41 -41.10 0.08
CA SER A 55 -8.54 -41.53 -0.77
C SER A 55 -9.92 -41.26 -0.12
N GLY A 56 -10.07 -40.13 0.58
CA GLY A 56 -11.30 -39.77 1.29
C GLY A 56 -11.50 -40.42 2.67
N THR A 57 -10.56 -41.24 3.18
CA THR A 57 -10.58 -41.72 4.57
C THR A 57 -9.97 -40.71 5.54
N SER A 58 -10.54 -40.59 6.74
CA SER A 58 -10.00 -39.69 7.76
C SER A 58 -8.75 -40.30 8.39
N VAL A 59 -7.64 -39.56 8.38
CA VAL A 59 -6.39 -39.99 9.01
C VAL A 59 -6.36 -39.51 10.46
N ILE A 60 -6.07 -40.40 11.39
CA ILE A 60 -5.91 -40.09 12.82
C ILE A 60 -4.48 -40.42 13.20
N ALA A 61 -3.69 -39.39 13.49
CA ALA A 61 -2.32 -39.58 13.92
C ALA A 61 -2.22 -39.70 15.44
N ILE A 62 -1.41 -40.63 15.91
CA ILE A 62 -1.10 -40.80 17.33
C ILE A 62 0.33 -40.33 17.54
N VAL A 63 0.46 -39.25 18.31
CA VAL A 63 1.72 -38.53 18.53
C VAL A 63 2.06 -38.44 20.00
N GLY A 64 3.34 -38.35 20.30
CA GLY A 64 3.86 -38.30 21.66
C GLY A 64 5.32 -38.76 21.69
N ALA A 65 6.03 -38.44 22.76
CA ALA A 65 7.40 -38.91 22.96
C ALA A 65 7.48 -40.46 23.01
N THR A 66 8.69 -41.00 22.99
CA THR A 66 8.90 -42.44 23.23
C THR A 66 8.45 -42.80 24.66
N GLY A 67 7.85 -43.98 24.84
CA GLY A 67 7.40 -44.45 26.15
C GLY A 67 6.13 -43.80 26.72
N GLN A 68 5.37 -43.02 25.93
CA GLN A 68 4.12 -42.39 26.41
C GLN A 68 2.88 -43.32 26.40
N GLY A 69 2.99 -44.50 25.78
CA GLY A 69 1.87 -45.44 25.62
C GLY A 69 1.10 -45.33 24.29
N LYS A 70 1.72 -44.76 23.24
CA LYS A 70 1.13 -44.66 21.89
C LYS A 70 0.70 -46.02 21.34
N SER A 71 1.63 -46.97 21.27
CA SER A 71 1.39 -48.30 20.70
C SER A 71 0.40 -49.11 21.53
N TRP A 72 0.34 -48.90 22.85
CA TRP A 72 -0.71 -49.46 23.71
C TRP A 72 -2.08 -48.90 23.33
N LEU A 73 -2.21 -47.58 23.17
CA LEU A 73 -3.47 -46.94 22.78
C LEU A 73 -3.97 -47.43 21.40
N ILE A 74 -3.05 -47.54 20.43
CA ILE A 74 -3.37 -48.06 19.09
C ILE A 74 -3.95 -49.47 19.17
N ARG A 75 -3.35 -50.35 19.99
CA ARG A 75 -3.86 -51.72 20.18
C ARG A 75 -5.28 -51.72 20.73
N GLN A 76 -5.63 -50.77 21.62
CA GLN A 76 -7.00 -50.71 22.14
C GLN A 76 -8.01 -50.21 21.10
N LEU A 77 -7.57 -49.40 20.13
CA LEU A 77 -8.40 -48.97 18.99
C LEU A 77 -8.57 -50.04 17.91
N ILE A 78 -7.79 -51.13 17.97
CA ILE A 78 -7.80 -52.23 17.00
C ILE A 78 -8.18 -53.52 17.74
N ARG A 79 -9.47 -53.84 17.75
CA ARG A 79 -10.04 -54.98 18.49
C ARG A 79 -9.64 -56.32 17.85
N LYS A 80 -8.91 -57.15 18.60
CA LYS A 80 -8.67 -58.59 18.32
C LYS A 80 -8.27 -58.93 16.86
N SER A 81 -7.45 -58.09 16.22
CA SER A 81 -6.96 -58.34 14.86
C SER A 81 -5.50 -58.83 14.85
N SER A 82 -5.08 -59.49 13.77
CA SER A 82 -3.66 -59.85 13.56
C SER A 82 -2.74 -58.62 13.47
N ALA A 83 -3.29 -57.45 13.10
CA ALA A 83 -2.55 -56.19 13.09
C ALA A 83 -2.17 -55.75 14.51
N ALA A 84 -3.02 -55.97 15.52
CA ALA A 84 -2.73 -55.64 16.92
C ALA A 84 -1.49 -56.39 17.45
N ASN A 85 -1.32 -57.65 17.03
CA ASN A 85 -0.15 -58.47 17.38
C ASN A 85 1.14 -58.01 16.68
N SER A 86 1.01 -57.32 15.54
CA SER A 86 2.14 -56.83 14.74
C SER A 86 2.70 -55.50 15.25
N ILE A 87 1.90 -54.75 16.01
CA ILE A 87 2.31 -53.51 16.67
C ILE A 87 3.11 -53.89 17.91
N ARG A 88 4.40 -53.58 17.93
CA ARG A 88 5.27 -53.85 19.10
C ARG A 88 5.03 -52.79 20.17
N SER A 89 4.79 -53.21 21.41
CA SER A 89 4.61 -52.32 22.56
C SER A 89 5.64 -52.72 23.59
N GLY A 90 6.71 -51.94 23.70
CA GLY A 90 7.77 -52.15 24.68
C GLY A 90 8.26 -50.81 25.24
N ASN A 91 8.73 -50.83 26.49
CA ASN A 91 9.27 -49.66 27.19
C ASN A 91 10.78 -49.43 26.91
N ASN A 92 11.42 -50.28 26.11
CA ASN A 92 12.85 -50.19 25.82
C ASN A 92 13.14 -49.18 24.71
N ALA A 93 14.15 -48.33 24.93
CA ALA A 93 14.64 -47.38 23.92
C ALA A 93 15.15 -48.07 22.64
N ASP A 94 15.62 -49.32 22.75
CA ASP A 94 16.07 -50.16 21.63
C ASP A 94 14.91 -50.72 20.78
N GLU A 95 13.66 -50.52 21.20
CA GLU A 95 12.43 -51.02 20.55
C GLU A 95 11.56 -49.90 19.96
N ALA A 96 12.06 -48.66 19.90
CA ALA A 96 11.36 -47.51 19.36
C ALA A 96 10.96 -47.72 17.89
N THR A 97 9.75 -47.30 17.52
CA THR A 97 9.16 -47.42 16.19
C THR A 97 10.04 -46.72 15.14
N GLU A 98 11.00 -47.41 14.51
CA GLU A 98 11.91 -46.80 13.52
C GLU A 98 11.22 -46.43 12.19
N LYS A 99 10.00 -46.91 11.98
CA LYS A 99 9.18 -46.67 10.78
C LYS A 99 7.81 -46.15 11.16
N LEU A 100 7.27 -45.26 10.35
CA LEU A 100 5.90 -44.78 10.49
C LEU A 100 4.92 -45.90 10.09
N VAL A 101 3.96 -46.22 10.96
CA VAL A 101 3.03 -47.36 10.74
C VAL A 101 1.63 -46.85 10.43
N TRP A 102 1.16 -47.15 9.22
CA TRP A 102 -0.20 -46.89 8.76
C TRP A 102 -1.08 -48.11 9.02
N ILE A 103 -2.25 -47.92 9.61
CA ILE A 103 -3.16 -49.03 9.97
C ILE A 103 -4.58 -48.69 9.56
N GLY A 104 -5.18 -49.52 8.71
CA GLY A 104 -6.55 -49.28 8.25
C GLY A 104 -6.98 -50.15 7.07
N PRO A 105 -8.15 -49.86 6.47
CA PRO A 105 -8.76 -50.71 5.45
C PRO A 105 -8.04 -50.70 4.11
N MET A 106 -7.41 -49.59 3.74
CA MET A 106 -6.71 -49.40 2.47
C MET A 106 -5.34 -48.78 2.72
N PRO A 107 -4.32 -49.09 1.90
CA PRO A 107 -3.03 -48.43 2.00
C PRO A 107 -3.11 -46.97 1.52
N PRO A 108 -2.31 -46.05 2.10
CA PRO A 108 -2.17 -44.71 1.55
C PRO A 108 -1.48 -44.76 0.17
N ALA A 109 -1.78 -43.79 -0.70
CA ALA A 109 -1.10 -43.67 -1.98
C ALA A 109 0.42 -43.39 -1.78
N ASP A 110 1.28 -43.89 -2.66
CA ASP A 110 2.74 -43.61 -2.67
C ASP A 110 3.51 -44.01 -1.40
N LEU A 111 3.20 -45.16 -0.79
CA LEU A 111 3.88 -45.66 0.41
C LEU A 111 5.38 -45.90 0.17
N ASP A 112 6.25 -45.29 0.99
CA ASP A 112 7.70 -45.53 0.93
C ASP A 112 8.10 -46.69 1.87
N PRO A 113 8.43 -47.89 1.34
CA PRO A 113 8.73 -49.06 2.17
C PRO A 113 9.99 -48.91 3.03
N ARG A 114 10.84 -47.90 2.77
CA ARG A 114 12.05 -47.63 3.55
C ARG A 114 11.71 -47.07 4.93
N TYR A 115 10.74 -46.16 4.99
CA TYR A 115 10.40 -45.41 6.20
C TYR A 115 8.97 -45.62 6.69
N GLU A 116 8.09 -46.19 5.85
CA GLU A 116 6.69 -46.43 6.15
C GLU A 116 6.37 -47.93 6.11
N GLN A 117 5.44 -48.37 6.96
CA GLN A 117 4.88 -49.71 6.99
C GLN A 117 3.36 -49.62 6.97
N TYR A 118 2.69 -50.46 6.18
CA TYR A 118 1.23 -50.57 6.19
C TYR A 118 0.78 -51.89 6.80
N LEU A 119 -0.20 -51.82 7.70
CA LEU A 119 -0.90 -52.94 8.29
C LEU A 119 -2.38 -52.87 7.91
N HIS A 120 -2.83 -53.88 7.17
CA HIS A 120 -4.24 -53.98 6.82
C HIS A 120 -5.08 -54.32 8.05
N CYS A 121 -6.11 -53.53 8.30
CA CYS A 121 -7.11 -53.81 9.32
C CYS A 121 -8.51 -53.51 8.77
N ASP A 122 -9.39 -54.50 8.81
CA ASP A 122 -10.80 -54.34 8.43
C ASP A 122 -11.48 -53.35 9.39
N PRO A 123 -12.34 -52.42 8.91
CA PRO A 123 -13.08 -51.49 9.75
C PRO A 123 -13.92 -52.19 10.83
N ALA A 124 -14.39 -53.42 10.60
CA ALA A 124 -15.13 -54.20 11.59
C ALA A 124 -14.29 -54.58 12.83
N HIS A 125 -12.97 -54.64 12.68
CA HIS A 125 -12.01 -54.90 13.76
C HIS A 125 -11.43 -53.61 14.35
N MET A 126 -11.86 -52.44 13.88
CA MET A 126 -11.47 -51.15 14.44
C MET A 126 -12.58 -50.63 15.35
N GLN A 127 -12.20 -49.84 16.36
CA GLN A 127 -13.16 -49.19 17.24
C GLN A 127 -14.05 -48.23 16.42
N SER A 128 -15.37 -48.43 16.46
CA SER A 128 -16.27 -47.58 15.67
C SER A 128 -16.28 -46.14 16.19
N ILE A 129 -16.04 -45.20 15.28
CA ILE A 129 -16.19 -43.75 15.49
C ILE A 129 -17.27 -43.13 14.59
N GLY A 130 -18.07 -43.97 13.92
CA GLY A 130 -19.11 -43.55 12.97
C GLY A 130 -18.63 -43.24 11.55
N ILE A 131 -17.32 -43.18 11.30
CA ILE A 131 -16.71 -43.00 9.97
C ILE A 131 -15.56 -43.99 9.75
N THR A 132 -15.21 -44.24 8.49
CA THR A 132 -14.01 -45.02 8.15
C THR A 132 -12.76 -44.16 8.32
N TYR A 133 -11.77 -44.69 9.05
CA TYR A 133 -10.55 -43.97 9.37
C TYR A 133 -9.31 -44.86 9.25
N MET A 134 -8.16 -44.20 9.22
CA MET A 134 -6.83 -44.81 9.24
C MET A 134 -6.05 -44.28 10.44
N LEU A 135 -5.36 -45.16 11.15
CA LEU A 135 -4.47 -44.80 12.25
C LEU A 135 -3.04 -44.66 11.73
N VAL A 136 -2.32 -43.70 12.29
CA VAL A 136 -0.89 -43.52 12.05
C VAL A 136 -0.14 -43.52 13.37
N ASP A 137 0.78 -44.47 13.54
CA ASP A 137 1.77 -44.42 14.61
C ASP A 137 2.98 -43.63 14.12
N ALA A 138 3.16 -42.42 14.66
CA ALA A 138 4.32 -41.61 14.38
C ALA A 138 5.44 -41.92 15.38
N PRO A 139 6.72 -42.04 14.93
CA PRO A 139 7.86 -42.19 15.82
C PRO A 139 7.92 -41.06 16.86
N GLY A 140 8.53 -41.34 18.02
CA GLY A 140 8.75 -40.31 19.04
C GLY A 140 9.62 -39.18 18.49
N SER A 141 9.19 -37.92 18.66
CA SER A 141 9.86 -36.72 18.13
C SER A 141 11.25 -36.43 18.71
N THR A 142 11.83 -37.34 19.48
CA THR A 142 13.14 -37.21 20.13
C THR A 142 14.26 -37.93 19.37
N ASP A 143 13.97 -38.61 18.25
CA ASP A 143 15.00 -39.27 17.45
C ASP A 143 15.64 -38.31 16.44
N ASP A 144 16.96 -38.08 16.58
CA ASP A 144 17.82 -37.17 15.80
C ASP A 144 17.94 -37.46 14.28
N ARG A 145 17.09 -38.34 13.72
CA ARG A 145 17.17 -38.77 12.31
C ARG A 145 16.28 -37.88 11.42
N ARG A 146 16.88 -36.85 10.80
CA ARG A 146 16.21 -35.90 9.87
C ARG A 146 15.30 -36.55 8.81
N ALA A 147 15.68 -37.71 8.26
CA ALA A 147 14.87 -38.41 7.25
C ALA A 147 13.55 -38.98 7.79
N ILE A 148 13.55 -39.47 9.03
CA ILE A 148 12.36 -40.02 9.71
C ILE A 148 11.46 -38.88 10.17
N ALA A 149 12.05 -37.79 10.67
CA ALA A 149 11.32 -36.57 11.04
C ALA A 149 10.55 -35.98 9.85
N GLY A 150 11.14 -35.97 8.65
CA GLY A 150 10.46 -35.58 7.42
C GLY A 150 9.23 -36.44 7.14
N VAL A 151 9.37 -37.78 7.15
CA VAL A 151 8.25 -38.72 6.92
C VAL A 151 7.15 -38.56 7.96
N ALA A 152 7.51 -38.40 9.23
CA ALA A 152 6.56 -38.16 10.32
C ALA A 152 5.81 -36.84 10.14
N SER A 153 6.52 -35.73 9.86
CA SER A 153 5.91 -34.44 9.57
C SER A 153 4.92 -34.52 8.39
N ARG A 154 5.30 -35.24 7.32
CA ARG A 154 4.40 -35.49 6.18
C ARG A 154 3.13 -36.23 6.60
N ALA A 155 3.25 -37.29 7.38
CA ALA A 155 2.08 -38.04 7.84
C ALA A 155 1.18 -37.23 8.79
N LEU A 156 1.78 -36.38 9.64
CA LEU A 156 1.04 -35.48 10.53
C LEU A 156 0.28 -34.40 9.76
N SER A 157 0.86 -33.86 8.68
CA SER A 157 0.17 -32.89 7.83
C SER A 157 -1.12 -33.44 7.19
N LEU A 158 -1.19 -34.77 7.01
CA LEU A 158 -2.35 -35.47 6.45
C LEU A 158 -3.43 -35.77 7.51
N ALA A 159 -3.07 -35.76 8.80
CA ALA A 159 -3.98 -36.12 9.88
C ALA A 159 -5.15 -35.13 9.99
N SER A 160 -6.37 -35.69 10.01
CA SER A 160 -7.62 -34.96 10.29
C SER A 160 -7.80 -34.72 11.79
N ALA A 161 -7.29 -35.62 12.61
CA ALA A 161 -7.21 -35.48 14.06
C ALA A 161 -5.89 -36.05 14.57
N MET A 162 -5.37 -35.45 15.65
CA MET A 162 -4.17 -35.89 16.33
C MET A 162 -4.50 -36.27 17.77
N LEU A 163 -4.21 -37.51 18.14
CA LEU A 163 -4.25 -37.98 19.52
C LEU A 163 -2.87 -37.75 20.14
N LEU A 164 -2.75 -36.73 20.97
CA LEU A 164 -1.50 -36.36 21.61
C LEU A 164 -1.37 -37.07 22.96
N VAL A 165 -0.63 -38.18 22.95
CA VAL A 165 -0.43 -39.05 24.10
C VAL A 165 0.73 -38.53 24.95
N VAL A 166 0.42 -38.17 26.19
CA VAL A 166 1.37 -37.65 27.18
C VAL A 166 1.14 -38.39 28.48
N ARG A 167 2.19 -38.90 29.11
CA ARG A 167 2.10 -39.46 30.46
C ARG A 167 1.94 -38.35 31.48
N ARG A 168 1.26 -38.67 32.58
CA ARG A 168 1.01 -37.74 33.68
C ARG A 168 2.26 -37.02 34.20
N ASP A 169 3.37 -37.75 34.34
CA ASP A 169 4.65 -37.22 34.83
C ASP A 169 5.32 -36.25 33.84
N GLN A 170 4.92 -36.27 32.57
CA GLN A 170 5.52 -35.48 31.49
C GLN A 170 4.60 -34.40 30.92
N ILE A 171 3.44 -34.15 31.52
CA ILE A 171 2.49 -33.10 31.09
C ILE A 171 3.11 -31.69 31.10
N ARG A 172 4.23 -31.51 31.82
CA ARG A 172 4.97 -30.24 31.92
C ARG A 172 6.16 -30.15 30.94
N SER A 173 6.46 -31.20 30.18
CA SER A 173 7.61 -31.28 29.28
C SER A 173 7.50 -30.34 28.08
N VAL A 174 8.63 -29.76 27.69
CA VAL A 174 8.78 -28.87 26.52
C VAL A 174 8.58 -29.62 25.20
N ALA A 175 8.89 -30.92 25.15
CA ALA A 175 8.76 -31.74 23.95
C ALA A 175 7.33 -31.77 23.38
N VAL A 176 6.33 -31.47 24.21
CA VAL A 176 4.92 -31.42 23.81
C VAL A 176 4.60 -30.16 22.98
N GLY A 177 5.39 -29.10 23.11
CA GLY A 177 5.22 -27.86 22.34
C GLY A 177 5.53 -28.00 20.86
N MET A 178 6.61 -28.72 20.53
CA MET A 178 6.99 -29.03 19.15
C MET A 178 5.90 -29.81 18.39
N LEU A 179 5.22 -30.74 19.09
CA LEU A 179 4.13 -31.52 18.52
C LEU A 179 2.83 -30.71 18.40
N ALA A 180 2.59 -29.76 19.32
CA ALA A 180 1.47 -28.84 19.24
C ALA A 180 1.61 -27.90 18.02
N GLU A 181 2.80 -27.39 17.75
CA GLU A 181 3.07 -26.55 16.57
C GLU A 181 2.90 -27.33 15.25
N ALA A 182 3.35 -28.59 15.21
CA ALA A 182 3.12 -29.49 14.08
C ALA A 182 1.62 -29.77 13.83
N SER A 183 0.77 -29.56 14.83
CA SER A 183 -0.67 -29.81 14.80
C SER A 183 -1.53 -28.62 14.39
N GLU A 184 -0.93 -27.52 13.96
CA GLU A 184 -1.64 -26.28 13.63
C GLU A 184 -2.68 -26.46 12.49
N GLY A 185 -3.91 -25.96 12.70
CA GLY A 185 -5.04 -26.10 11.78
C GLY A 185 -5.73 -27.48 11.80
N SER A 186 -5.39 -28.34 12.76
CA SER A 186 -5.99 -29.67 12.94
C SER A 186 -6.77 -29.79 14.27
N ILE A 187 -7.46 -30.92 14.45
CA ILE A 187 -8.10 -31.25 15.73
C ILE A 187 -7.08 -31.98 16.60
N VAL A 188 -6.83 -31.49 17.80
CA VAL A 188 -5.91 -32.11 18.75
C VAL A 188 -6.69 -32.57 19.96
N ILE A 189 -6.61 -33.87 20.25
CA ILE A 189 -7.21 -34.49 21.43
C ILE A 189 -6.08 -34.93 22.35
N PRO A 190 -5.85 -34.23 23.48
CA PRO A 190 -4.88 -34.65 24.47
C PRO A 190 -5.31 -35.96 25.13
N VAL A 191 -4.39 -36.92 25.24
CA VAL A 191 -4.59 -38.17 25.96
C VAL A 191 -3.56 -38.25 27.07
N ILE A 192 -4.01 -38.14 28.32
CA ILE A 192 -3.15 -38.13 29.50
C ILE A 192 -3.16 -39.53 30.09
N ASN A 193 -2.02 -40.21 29.94
CA ASN A 193 -1.85 -41.61 30.32
C ASN A 193 -1.19 -41.76 31.69
N ALA A 194 -1.34 -42.93 32.31
CA ALA A 194 -0.77 -43.30 33.61
C ALA A 194 -1.16 -42.34 34.76
N VAL A 195 -2.45 -42.00 34.84
CA VAL A 195 -2.99 -41.15 35.91
C VAL A 195 -3.36 -41.99 37.14
N ARG A 196 -2.95 -41.51 38.32
CA ARG A 196 -3.26 -42.14 39.61
C ARG A 196 -4.61 -41.64 40.15
N GLU A 197 -5.28 -42.47 40.94
CA GLU A 197 -6.64 -42.18 41.42
C GLU A 197 -6.75 -40.97 42.36
N HIS A 198 -5.67 -40.64 43.09
CA HIS A 198 -5.60 -39.52 44.03
C HIS A 198 -4.56 -38.48 43.59
N ASP A 199 -4.85 -37.73 42.52
CA ASP A 199 -3.99 -36.65 42.02
C ASP A 199 -4.72 -35.30 42.06
N ASP A 200 -4.69 -34.65 43.22
CA ASP A 200 -5.37 -33.37 43.48
C ASP A 200 -4.90 -32.21 42.59
N ARG A 201 -3.75 -32.37 41.88
CA ARG A 201 -3.17 -31.35 41.01
C ARG A 201 -3.43 -31.61 39.52
N LEU A 202 -4.09 -32.73 39.19
CA LEU A 202 -4.32 -33.12 37.81
C LEU A 202 -5.08 -32.05 37.04
N ASP A 203 -6.24 -31.61 37.54
CA ASP A 203 -7.10 -30.66 36.83
C ASP A 203 -6.39 -29.33 36.52
N ALA A 204 -5.65 -28.79 37.49
CA ALA A 204 -4.87 -27.57 37.28
C ALA A 204 -3.74 -27.75 36.24
N ASP A 205 -3.08 -28.92 36.24
CA ASP A 205 -2.06 -29.25 35.25
C ASP A 205 -2.65 -29.45 33.85
N ILE A 206 -3.84 -30.05 33.76
CA ILE A 206 -4.60 -30.23 32.52
C ILE A 206 -4.98 -28.87 31.92
N ASP A 207 -5.50 -27.95 32.74
CA ASP A 207 -5.89 -26.62 32.28
C ASP A 207 -4.69 -25.80 31.81
N ALA A 208 -3.59 -25.84 32.57
CA ALA A 208 -2.34 -25.19 32.16
C ALA A 208 -1.76 -25.81 30.87
N PHE A 209 -1.90 -27.12 30.70
CA PHE A 209 -1.49 -27.82 29.49
C PHE A 209 -2.34 -27.41 28.28
N ALA A 210 -3.66 -27.43 28.41
CA ALA A 210 -4.58 -27.01 27.35
C ALA A 210 -4.39 -25.53 26.97
N LYS A 211 -4.14 -24.65 27.95
CA LYS A 211 -3.84 -23.24 27.70
C LYS A 211 -2.58 -23.06 26.86
N ARG A 212 -1.48 -23.71 27.24
CA ARG A 212 -0.22 -23.68 26.46
C ARG A 212 -0.42 -24.19 25.04
N MET A 213 -1.20 -25.25 24.85
CA MET A 213 -1.49 -25.76 23.50
C MET A 213 -2.28 -24.77 22.64
N ARG A 214 -3.26 -24.05 23.23
CA ARG A 214 -3.99 -23.00 22.51
C ARG A 214 -3.12 -21.79 22.17
N GLU A 215 -2.14 -21.48 23.01
CA GLU A 215 -1.16 -20.41 22.74
C GLU A 215 -0.22 -20.80 21.58
N MET A 216 0.22 -22.07 21.53
CA MET A 216 1.13 -22.58 20.48
C MET A 216 0.42 -22.92 19.16
N ALA A 217 -0.85 -23.30 19.19
CA ALA A 217 -1.64 -23.68 18.00
C ALA A 217 -3.02 -22.99 18.01
N PRO A 218 -3.08 -21.66 17.78
CA PRO A 218 -4.29 -20.87 17.95
C PRO A 218 -5.38 -21.18 16.93
N THR A 219 -5.01 -21.69 15.75
CA THR A 219 -5.94 -22.06 14.68
C THR A 219 -6.43 -23.51 14.79
N SER A 220 -5.88 -24.29 15.73
CA SER A 220 -6.29 -25.68 15.98
C SER A 220 -7.45 -25.78 16.95
N VAL A 221 -8.26 -26.82 16.78
CA VAL A 221 -9.31 -27.17 17.75
C VAL A 221 -8.68 -28.06 18.82
N ILE A 222 -8.40 -27.47 19.99
CA ILE A 222 -7.89 -28.22 21.15
C ILE A 222 -9.08 -28.77 21.94
N ALA A 223 -9.36 -30.05 21.75
CA ALA A 223 -10.48 -30.77 22.37
C ALA A 223 -10.23 -31.02 23.88
N ARG A 224 -11.29 -31.45 24.58
CA ARG A 224 -11.18 -31.81 26.00
C ARG A 224 -10.25 -33.02 26.20
N PRO A 225 -9.28 -32.93 27.14
CA PRO A 225 -8.35 -34.03 27.42
C PRO A 225 -9.05 -35.31 27.87
N ILE A 226 -8.53 -36.44 27.41
CA ILE A 226 -8.95 -37.79 27.82
C ILE A 226 -7.97 -38.27 28.88
N VAL A 227 -8.48 -38.68 30.03
CA VAL A 227 -7.68 -39.18 31.14
C VAL A 227 -7.75 -40.71 31.18
N ILE A 228 -6.59 -41.36 31.12
CA ILE A 228 -6.46 -42.82 31.21
C ILE A 228 -5.76 -43.14 32.53
N LYS A 229 -6.44 -43.91 33.38
CA LYS A 229 -5.91 -44.33 34.67
C LYS A 229 -4.83 -45.41 34.50
N ASP A 230 -3.90 -45.45 35.43
CA ASP A 230 -2.83 -46.45 35.50
C ASP A 230 -3.35 -47.80 36.00
N PHE A 231 -3.33 -48.83 35.15
CA PHE A 231 -3.85 -50.16 35.49
C PHE A 231 -3.00 -50.92 36.51
N GLU A 232 -1.70 -50.60 36.64
CA GLU A 232 -0.82 -51.27 37.61
C GLU A 232 -1.13 -50.85 39.06
N ILE A 233 -1.68 -49.65 39.24
CA ILE A 233 -1.89 -49.03 40.55
C ILE A 233 -3.36 -49.07 40.97
N ASP A 234 -4.29 -48.99 40.02
CA ASP A 234 -5.73 -48.83 40.26
C ASP A 234 -6.45 -50.16 40.61
N GLY A 235 -5.74 -51.30 40.58
CA GLY A 235 -6.26 -52.62 40.99
C GLY A 235 -7.37 -53.20 40.09
N ARG A 236 -7.67 -52.54 38.97
CA ARG A 236 -8.64 -52.99 37.95
C ARG A 236 -7.93 -53.77 36.85
N ASP A 237 -8.68 -54.66 36.18
CA ASP A 237 -8.13 -55.46 35.09
C ASP A 237 -7.77 -54.56 33.89
N GLU A 238 -6.62 -54.84 33.24
CA GLU A 238 -6.14 -54.06 32.08
C GLU A 238 -7.21 -54.02 30.98
N SER A 239 -7.97 -55.10 30.84
CA SER A 239 -9.05 -55.23 29.85
C SER A 239 -10.20 -54.23 30.05
N GLU A 240 -10.51 -53.89 31.31
CA GLU A 240 -11.59 -52.96 31.66
C GLU A 240 -11.17 -51.51 31.37
N ILE A 241 -9.94 -51.15 31.75
CA ILE A 241 -9.34 -49.84 31.49
C ILE A 241 -9.14 -49.65 29.98
N ALA A 242 -8.69 -50.68 29.27
CA ALA A 242 -8.53 -50.67 27.82
C ALA A 242 -9.85 -50.40 27.09
N THR A 243 -10.93 -51.09 27.47
CA THR A 243 -12.26 -50.92 26.86
C THR A 243 -12.78 -49.50 27.09
N THR A 244 -12.67 -49.02 28.32
CA THR A 244 -13.09 -47.66 28.70
C THR A 244 -12.29 -46.59 27.95
N ALA A 245 -10.97 -46.77 27.82
CA ALA A 245 -10.11 -45.84 27.07
C ALA A 245 -10.48 -45.79 25.58
N ALA A 246 -10.68 -46.95 24.95
CA ALA A 246 -11.09 -47.03 23.54
C ALA A 246 -12.45 -46.37 23.30
N GLU A 247 -13.43 -46.58 24.19
CA GLU A 247 -14.76 -45.94 24.11
C GLU A 247 -14.70 -44.43 24.30
N ASN A 248 -13.91 -43.94 25.26
CA ASN A 248 -13.73 -42.50 25.48
C ASN A 248 -13.06 -41.81 24.30
N VAL A 249 -12.01 -42.42 23.74
CA VAL A 249 -11.33 -41.92 22.54
C VAL A 249 -12.26 -41.93 21.34
N ALA A 250 -13.01 -43.00 21.15
CA ALA A 250 -13.95 -43.11 20.05
C ALA A 250 -15.08 -42.07 20.12
N SER A 251 -15.68 -41.92 21.30
CA SER A 251 -16.73 -40.93 21.56
C SER A 251 -16.23 -39.51 21.31
N ARG A 252 -15.02 -39.17 21.80
CA ARG A 252 -14.41 -37.86 21.56
C ARG A 252 -14.09 -37.63 20.08
N LEU A 253 -13.50 -38.62 19.41
CA LEU A 253 -13.24 -38.54 17.98
C LEU A 253 -14.53 -38.39 17.18
N GLN A 254 -15.60 -39.08 17.56
CA GLN A 254 -16.90 -38.97 16.91
C GLN A 254 -17.54 -37.59 17.14
N GLU A 255 -17.42 -37.01 18.33
CA GLU A 255 -17.90 -35.65 18.63
C GLU A 255 -17.17 -34.61 17.77
N GLU A 256 -15.84 -34.65 17.76
CA GLU A 256 -15.01 -33.64 17.08
C GLU A 256 -14.95 -33.85 15.55
N LEU A 257 -14.94 -35.11 15.08
CA LEU A 257 -14.92 -35.41 13.65
C LEU A 257 -16.34 -35.38 13.05
N GLY A 258 -17.36 -35.82 13.79
CA GLY A 258 -18.73 -35.99 13.33
C GLY A 258 -19.55 -34.69 13.23
N GLN A 259 -19.22 -33.65 13.99
CA GLN A 259 -19.88 -32.34 13.90
C GLN A 259 -19.50 -31.52 12.64
N LEU A 260 -18.52 -31.98 11.86
CA LEU A 260 -17.83 -31.18 10.85
C LEU A 260 -17.77 -31.92 9.49
N TRP A 261 -18.93 -32.06 8.84
CA TRP A 261 -19.01 -32.28 7.41
C TRP A 261 -18.56 -31.02 6.68
N GLU A 262 -17.30 -30.95 6.28
CA GLU A 262 -16.76 -30.23 5.11
C GLU A 262 -15.24 -30.45 5.08
N GLY A 263 -14.79 -31.56 4.46
CA GLY A 263 -13.37 -31.82 4.23
C GLY A 263 -12.66 -30.66 3.53
N ASP A 264 -13.38 -29.93 2.68
CA ASP A 264 -12.90 -28.72 2.00
C ASP A 264 -12.69 -27.52 2.95
N ARG A 265 -13.55 -27.29 3.94
CA ARG A 265 -13.31 -26.25 4.94
C ARG A 265 -12.05 -26.53 5.73
N ARG A 266 -11.87 -27.75 6.25
CA ARG A 266 -10.65 -28.12 6.98
C ARG A 266 -9.41 -28.02 6.12
N ARG A 267 -9.51 -28.36 4.84
CA ARG A 267 -8.43 -28.17 3.87
C ARG A 267 -8.10 -26.69 3.72
N SER A 268 -9.10 -25.82 3.57
CA SER A 268 -8.89 -24.37 3.48
C SER A 268 -8.28 -23.78 4.77
N THR A 269 -8.72 -24.20 5.96
CA THR A 269 -8.16 -23.76 7.24
C THR A 269 -6.71 -24.21 7.39
N ARG A 270 -6.39 -25.46 7.03
CA ARG A 270 -5.01 -25.97 7.06
C ARG A 270 -4.11 -25.25 6.06
N LEU A 271 -4.61 -24.96 4.86
CA LEU A 271 -3.87 -24.18 3.87
C LEU A 271 -3.63 -22.74 4.37
N ALA A 272 -4.63 -22.10 4.96
CA ALA A 272 -4.50 -20.76 5.53
C ALA A 272 -3.51 -20.71 6.70
N ALA A 273 -3.54 -21.70 7.60
CA ALA A 273 -2.58 -21.81 8.69
C ALA A 273 -1.15 -22.08 8.18
N LEU A 274 -1.00 -22.92 7.15
CA LEU A 274 0.28 -23.16 6.49
C LEU A 274 0.83 -21.88 5.84
N ASP A 275 -0.02 -21.09 5.17
CA ASP A 275 0.35 -19.81 4.57
C ASP A 275 0.78 -18.79 5.65
N GLY A 276 0.06 -18.72 6.77
CA GLY A 276 0.40 -17.85 7.91
C GLY A 276 1.75 -18.18 8.52
N ARG A 277 2.03 -19.48 8.80
CA ARG A 277 3.35 -19.91 9.31
C ARG A 277 4.48 -19.58 8.35
N PHE A 278 4.26 -19.79 7.05
CA PHE A 278 5.26 -19.44 6.05
C PHE A 278 5.59 -17.95 6.07
N ARG A 279 4.58 -17.07 6.16
CA ARG A 279 4.81 -15.62 6.28
C ARG A 279 5.55 -15.25 7.56
N ALA A 280 5.17 -15.85 8.70
CA ALA A 280 5.84 -15.62 9.98
C ALA A 280 7.32 -16.06 9.96
N ALA A 281 7.60 -17.25 9.41
CA ALA A 281 8.96 -17.76 9.25
C ALA A 281 9.78 -16.88 8.29
N LEU A 282 9.19 -16.51 7.15
CA LEU A 282 9.82 -15.58 6.20
C LEU A 282 10.13 -14.24 6.87
N HIS A 283 9.21 -13.71 7.68
CA HIS A 283 9.44 -12.47 8.42
C HIS A 283 10.61 -12.59 9.39
N GLY A 284 10.65 -13.65 10.21
CA GLY A 284 11.72 -13.88 11.17
C GLY A 284 13.10 -13.96 10.50
N VAL A 285 13.20 -14.70 9.39
CA VAL A 285 14.44 -14.78 8.62
C VAL A 285 14.85 -13.41 8.06
N LEU A 286 13.91 -12.65 7.49
CA LEU A 286 14.20 -11.34 6.93
C LEU A 286 14.50 -10.28 8.01
N SER A 287 13.83 -10.30 9.16
CA SER A 287 14.03 -9.34 10.25
C SER A 287 15.36 -9.56 10.96
N ASP A 288 15.70 -10.82 11.21
CA ASP A 288 16.87 -11.18 12.03
C ASP A 288 18.15 -11.11 11.22
N GLN A 289 18.09 -11.49 9.93
CA GLN A 289 19.28 -11.55 9.09
C GLN A 289 19.48 -10.30 8.22
N LEU A 290 18.43 -9.50 7.96
CA LEU A 290 18.49 -8.32 7.08
C LEU A 290 17.93 -7.04 7.72
N PRO A 291 18.39 -6.63 8.92
CA PRO A 291 17.88 -5.42 9.57
C PRO A 291 18.25 -4.14 8.79
N GLY A 292 19.40 -4.11 8.11
CA GLY A 292 19.85 -2.98 7.27
C GLY A 292 18.92 -2.74 6.09
N LEU A 293 18.66 -3.78 5.30
CA LEU A 293 17.75 -3.74 4.15
C LEU A 293 16.32 -3.37 4.58
N THR A 294 15.81 -3.96 5.66
CA THR A 294 14.47 -3.68 6.18
C THR A 294 14.32 -2.21 6.58
N ASN A 295 15.33 -1.64 7.25
CA ASN A 295 15.33 -0.24 7.63
C ASN A 295 15.49 0.70 6.42
N ALA A 296 16.32 0.34 5.44
CA ALA A 296 16.52 1.12 4.22
C ALA A 296 15.21 1.21 3.41
N VAL A 297 14.51 0.10 3.21
CA VAL A 297 13.23 0.06 2.48
C VAL A 297 12.13 0.79 3.25
N ARG A 298 12.01 0.60 4.58
CA ARG A 298 11.03 1.35 5.39
C ARG A 298 11.27 2.86 5.30
N ARG A 299 12.53 3.29 5.35
CA ARG A 299 12.88 4.71 5.26
C ARG A 299 12.60 5.27 3.87
N LEU A 300 12.92 4.51 2.82
CA LEU A 300 12.61 4.87 1.44
C LEU A 300 11.10 4.99 1.24
N ASN A 301 10.30 4.06 1.76
CA ASN A 301 8.85 4.06 1.63
C ASN A 301 8.22 5.27 2.37
N ARG A 302 8.66 5.56 3.60
CA ARG A 302 8.22 6.76 4.33
C ARG A 302 8.58 8.06 3.60
N GLU A 303 9.75 8.11 2.97
CA GLU A 303 10.16 9.30 2.24
C GLU A 303 9.39 9.40 0.90
N ALA A 304 9.12 8.27 0.24
CA ALA A 304 8.33 8.20 -0.98
C ALA A 304 6.88 8.66 -0.79
N THR A 305 6.31 8.51 0.41
CA THR A 305 4.96 9.01 0.73
C THR A 305 4.95 10.50 1.10
N THR A 306 6.04 11.08 1.57
CA THR A 306 6.08 12.49 2.01
C THR A 306 6.60 13.45 0.93
N ILE A 307 7.49 12.99 0.05
CA ILE A 307 8.08 13.79 -1.03
C ILE A 307 7.04 14.35 -2.02
N PRO A 308 6.02 13.60 -2.47
CA PRO A 308 5.01 14.12 -3.39
C PRO A 308 4.38 15.43 -2.89
N THR A 309 4.00 15.47 -1.61
CA THR A 309 3.41 16.64 -0.97
C THR A 309 4.39 17.80 -0.90
N GLN A 310 5.62 17.55 -0.46
CA GLN A 310 6.62 18.60 -0.33
C GLN A 310 7.06 19.18 -1.68
N VAL A 311 7.17 18.34 -2.71
CA VAL A 311 7.46 18.77 -4.07
C VAL A 311 6.28 19.55 -4.63
N ALA A 312 5.04 19.08 -4.44
CA ALA A 312 3.84 19.80 -4.86
C ALA A 312 3.71 21.17 -4.17
N GLU A 313 3.98 21.26 -2.87
CA GLU A 313 4.01 22.52 -2.12
C GLU A 313 5.11 23.45 -2.62
N SER A 314 6.30 22.92 -2.93
CA SER A 314 7.40 23.70 -3.50
C SER A 314 7.07 24.25 -4.90
N LEU A 315 6.26 23.54 -5.68
CA LEU A 315 5.84 23.94 -7.02
C LEU A 315 4.85 25.11 -7.00
N ILE A 316 4.04 25.24 -5.94
CA ILE A 316 3.09 26.36 -5.75
C ILE A 316 3.83 27.69 -5.50
N GLY A 317 5.08 27.63 -5.02
CA GLY A 317 5.96 28.77 -4.83
C GLY A 317 5.77 29.51 -3.50
N SER A 318 6.68 30.44 -3.21
CA SER A 318 6.67 31.25 -2.00
C SER A 318 5.61 32.38 -2.05
N ASP A 319 5.31 33.00 -0.91
CA ASP A 319 4.28 34.05 -0.75
C ASP A 319 4.41 35.21 -1.76
N GLY A 320 5.64 35.55 -2.17
CA GLY A 320 5.91 36.68 -3.06
C GLY A 320 5.35 36.49 -4.48
N PRO A 321 5.79 35.45 -5.23
CA PRO A 321 5.32 35.15 -6.57
C PRO A 321 3.80 34.94 -6.67
N LEU A 322 3.19 34.23 -5.71
CA LEU A 322 1.75 33.98 -5.72
C LEU A 322 0.95 35.28 -5.58
N ARG A 323 1.37 36.19 -4.68
CA ARG A 323 0.76 37.53 -4.56
C ARG A 323 0.86 38.35 -5.84
N ALA A 324 2.02 38.30 -6.50
CA ALA A 324 2.22 39.02 -7.76
C ALA A 324 1.31 38.48 -8.87
N ALA A 325 1.17 37.15 -8.96
CA ALA A 325 0.27 36.48 -9.90
C ALA A 325 -1.20 36.86 -9.66
N VAL A 326 -1.67 36.79 -8.41
CA VAL A 326 -3.04 37.19 -8.02
C VAL A 326 -3.29 38.66 -8.38
N ARG A 327 -2.36 39.57 -8.05
CA ARG A 327 -2.47 41.00 -8.41
C ARG A 327 -2.51 41.25 -9.91
N SER A 328 -1.75 40.49 -10.70
CA SER A 328 -1.76 40.56 -12.15
C SER A 328 -3.11 40.13 -12.71
N ARG A 329 -3.64 39.00 -12.24
CA ARG A 329 -4.91 38.45 -12.70
C ARG A 329 -6.10 39.32 -12.31
N LEU A 330 -6.13 39.89 -11.10
CA LEU A 330 -7.17 40.84 -10.67
C LEU A 330 -7.20 42.12 -11.53
N ARG A 331 -6.04 42.62 -11.97
CA ARG A 331 -5.95 43.76 -12.92
C ARG A 331 -6.49 43.42 -14.29
N LEU A 332 -6.16 42.23 -14.77
CA LEU A 332 -6.62 41.75 -16.07
C LEU A 332 -8.13 41.47 -16.05
N ALA A 333 -8.66 40.93 -14.95
CA ALA A 333 -10.10 40.79 -14.72
C ALA A 333 -10.81 42.15 -14.80
N LEU A 334 -10.30 43.18 -14.11
CA LEU A 334 -10.87 44.53 -14.18
C LEU A 334 -10.89 45.09 -15.61
N LEU A 335 -9.82 44.88 -16.38
CA LEU A 335 -9.73 45.34 -17.76
C LEU A 335 -10.64 44.54 -18.70
N THR A 336 -10.77 43.23 -18.52
CA THR A 336 -11.61 42.37 -19.36
C THR A 336 -13.10 42.62 -19.11
N GLU A 337 -13.50 42.89 -17.87
CA GLU A 337 -14.88 43.23 -17.52
C GLU A 337 -15.30 44.64 -17.96
N THR A 338 -14.34 45.55 -18.17
CA THR A 338 -14.64 46.93 -18.62
C THR A 338 -14.85 46.97 -20.13
N ALA A 339 -16.09 47.16 -20.59
CA ALA A 339 -16.40 47.25 -22.01
C ALA A 339 -15.69 48.41 -22.75
N ALA A 340 -15.48 48.27 -24.06
CA ALA A 340 -14.73 49.23 -24.88
C ALA A 340 -15.37 50.62 -24.99
N PHE A 341 -16.69 50.73 -24.82
CA PHE A 341 -17.42 51.99 -24.93
C PHE A 341 -17.20 52.94 -23.74
N TRP A 342 -16.59 52.49 -22.65
CA TRP A 342 -16.25 53.33 -21.48
C TRP A 342 -14.98 54.15 -21.72
N PHE A 343 -14.97 54.96 -22.76
CA PHE A 343 -13.91 55.91 -23.06
C PHE A 343 -14.04 57.18 -22.21
N PRO A 344 -12.96 57.72 -21.62
CA PRO A 344 -11.54 57.31 -21.75
C PRO A 344 -11.04 56.33 -20.67
N TYR A 345 -11.92 55.91 -19.75
CA TYR A 345 -11.57 55.09 -18.59
C TYR A 345 -10.83 53.79 -18.93
N ARG A 346 -11.33 53.01 -19.89
CA ARG A 346 -10.68 51.75 -20.31
C ARG A 346 -9.26 51.97 -20.84
N SER A 347 -9.04 53.04 -21.62
CA SER A 347 -7.73 53.34 -22.20
C SER A 347 -6.70 53.68 -21.12
N LEU A 348 -7.11 54.43 -20.11
CA LEU A 348 -6.28 54.77 -18.96
C LEU A 348 -5.99 53.54 -18.10
N LEU A 349 -6.97 52.68 -17.85
CA LEU A 349 -6.74 51.39 -17.18
C LEU A 349 -5.75 50.50 -17.96
N GLY A 350 -5.86 50.46 -19.29
CA GLY A 350 -4.91 49.74 -20.14
C GLY A 350 -3.48 50.26 -19.99
N LEU A 351 -3.30 51.59 -20.02
CA LEU A 351 -2.01 52.24 -19.82
C LEU A 351 -1.43 51.96 -18.41
N LEU A 352 -2.27 52.06 -17.37
CA LEU A 352 -1.87 51.77 -15.99
C LEU A 352 -1.49 50.30 -15.78
N ASN A 353 -2.21 49.37 -16.42
CA ASN A 353 -1.88 47.95 -16.38
C ASN A 353 -0.54 47.64 -17.06
N LEU A 354 -0.22 48.33 -18.17
CA LEU A 354 1.07 48.18 -18.84
C LEU A 354 2.22 48.71 -18.00
N THR A 355 2.07 49.89 -17.40
CA THR A 355 3.13 50.55 -16.62
C THR A 355 3.38 49.87 -15.27
N HIS A 356 2.34 49.53 -14.52
CA HIS A 356 2.50 48.82 -13.24
C HIS A 356 2.91 47.35 -13.45
N GLY A 357 2.42 46.71 -14.52
CA GLY A 357 2.80 45.34 -14.85
C GLY A 357 4.26 45.18 -15.26
N ALA A 358 4.95 46.26 -15.66
CA ALA A 358 6.38 46.22 -15.96
C ALA A 358 7.24 46.14 -14.67
N TRP A 359 6.81 46.79 -13.59
CA TRP A 359 7.53 46.74 -12.30
C TRP A 359 7.40 45.40 -11.59
N ASP A 360 6.23 44.76 -11.66
CA ASP A 360 6.06 43.40 -11.13
C ASP A 360 6.91 42.38 -11.89
N ARG A 361 7.09 42.55 -13.22
CA ARG A 361 8.00 41.72 -14.03
C ARG A 361 9.45 41.83 -13.57
N VAL A 362 9.89 43.04 -13.23
CA VAL A 362 11.25 43.29 -12.71
C VAL A 362 11.42 42.66 -11.33
N MET A 363 10.45 42.79 -10.44
CA MET A 363 10.48 42.16 -9.11
C MET A 363 10.50 40.62 -9.17
N ILE A 364 9.76 40.01 -10.11
CA ILE A 364 9.80 38.55 -10.34
C ILE A 364 11.18 38.12 -10.87
N SER A 365 11.80 38.91 -11.76
CA SER A 365 13.13 38.61 -12.31
C SER A 365 14.26 38.76 -11.28
N LEU A 366 14.11 39.65 -10.29
CA LEU A 366 15.11 39.92 -9.24
C LEU A 366 15.00 38.99 -8.02
N SER A 367 13.87 38.29 -7.84
CA SER A 367 13.61 37.44 -6.66
C SER A 367 14.26 36.04 -6.71
N GLY A 368 15.03 35.71 -7.77
CA GLY A 368 15.82 34.48 -7.87
C GLY A 368 15.05 33.15 -7.75
N SER A 369 13.71 33.18 -7.66
CA SER A 369 12.87 32.02 -7.37
C SER A 369 11.81 31.84 -8.46
N LEU A 370 12.04 30.76 -9.23
CA LEU A 370 11.14 29.98 -10.10
C LEU A 370 10.11 30.71 -11.00
N PRO A 371 10.36 30.77 -12.32
CA PRO A 371 9.42 31.26 -13.32
C PRO A 371 8.46 30.19 -13.90
N SER A 372 7.98 29.18 -13.14
CA SER A 372 7.30 28.03 -13.77
C SER A 372 5.76 28.09 -13.84
N LEU A 373 5.05 28.53 -12.80
CA LEU A 373 3.58 28.67 -12.87
C LEU A 373 3.15 30.01 -13.47
N VAL A 374 3.91 31.08 -13.16
CA VAL A 374 3.60 32.44 -13.62
C VAL A 374 3.97 32.64 -15.09
N SER A 375 5.00 31.96 -15.62
CA SER A 375 5.32 32.07 -17.05
C SER A 375 4.32 31.33 -17.95
N ALA A 376 3.71 30.24 -17.47
CA ALA A 376 2.67 29.49 -18.16
C ALA A 376 1.42 30.34 -18.40
N VAL A 377 1.05 31.18 -17.42
CA VAL A 377 -0.04 32.16 -17.53
C VAL A 377 0.38 33.36 -18.40
N TRP A 378 1.68 33.64 -18.46
CA TRP A 378 2.23 34.82 -19.13
C TRP A 378 2.41 34.64 -20.64
N THR A 379 2.86 33.46 -21.10
CA THR A 379 2.99 33.16 -22.54
C THR A 379 1.66 33.18 -23.28
N THR A 380 0.54 32.93 -22.58
CA THR A 380 -0.82 33.02 -23.11
C THR A 380 -1.23 34.43 -23.52
N THR A 381 -0.63 35.48 -22.93
CA THR A 381 -1.04 36.88 -23.22
C THR A 381 -0.32 37.52 -24.40
N LYS A 382 0.81 36.95 -24.87
CA LYS A 382 1.58 37.55 -25.98
C LYS A 382 1.50 36.78 -27.30
N ASN A 383 1.07 35.52 -27.30
CA ASN A 383 1.03 34.68 -28.51
C ASN A 383 -0.31 33.95 -28.66
N LEU A 384 -1.34 34.67 -29.12
CA LEU A 384 -2.61 34.07 -29.55
C LEU A 384 -2.47 33.18 -30.80
N SER A 385 -1.28 33.10 -31.43
CA SER A 385 -1.01 32.27 -32.61
C SER A 385 -0.02 31.11 -32.39
N ALA A 386 0.57 30.95 -31.19
CA ALA A 386 1.60 29.92 -30.91
C ALA A 386 1.31 29.13 -29.62
N GLN A 387 0.03 28.85 -29.36
CA GLN A 387 -0.47 28.36 -28.07
C GLN A 387 -0.12 26.90 -27.77
N GLN A 388 0.14 26.06 -28.77
CA GLN A 388 0.43 24.63 -28.57
C GLN A 388 1.87 24.31 -28.15
N GLY A 389 2.88 25.08 -28.59
CA GLY A 389 4.29 24.81 -28.26
C GLY A 389 4.68 25.26 -26.85
N ALA A 390 4.17 26.41 -26.40
CA ALA A 390 4.56 26.98 -25.10
C ALA A 390 4.01 26.20 -23.90
N GLU A 391 2.83 25.60 -24.02
CA GLU A 391 2.28 24.73 -22.96
C GLU A 391 3.10 23.44 -22.80
N GLN A 392 3.60 22.90 -23.91
CA GLN A 392 4.39 21.67 -23.91
C GLN A 392 5.79 21.90 -23.29
N ASP A 393 6.44 23.02 -23.63
CA ASP A 393 7.73 23.40 -23.04
C ASP A 393 7.63 23.65 -21.52
N VAL A 394 6.52 24.23 -21.06
CA VAL A 394 6.26 24.42 -19.62
C VAL A 394 6.03 23.08 -18.93
N ARG A 395 5.23 22.18 -19.51
CA ARG A 395 4.96 20.84 -18.98
C ARG A 395 6.26 20.03 -18.88
N ASP A 396 7.06 20.01 -19.94
CA ASP A 396 8.34 19.28 -19.96
C ASP A 396 9.36 19.89 -18.99
N GLY A 397 9.41 21.21 -18.87
CA GLY A 397 10.25 21.90 -17.89
C GLY A 397 9.83 21.65 -16.43
N LEU A 398 8.53 21.54 -16.15
CA LEU A 398 8.01 21.16 -14.84
C LEU A 398 8.35 19.71 -14.51
N ARG A 399 8.08 18.77 -15.44
CA ARG A 399 8.43 17.35 -15.29
C ARG A 399 9.91 17.12 -15.02
N ARG A 400 10.80 17.81 -15.77
CA ARG A 400 12.25 17.72 -15.54
C ARG A 400 12.67 18.24 -14.17
N ARG A 401 12.07 19.34 -13.69
CA ARG A 401 12.39 19.92 -12.36
C ARG A 401 11.84 19.10 -11.21
N SER A 402 10.62 18.59 -11.32
CA SER A 402 10.04 17.70 -10.31
C SER A 402 10.85 16.41 -10.24
N ALA A 403 11.20 15.82 -11.39
CA ALA A 403 12.08 14.65 -11.44
C ALA A 403 13.46 14.94 -10.83
N ALA A 404 14.05 16.10 -11.09
CA ALA A 404 15.32 16.49 -10.48
C ALA A 404 15.22 16.70 -8.95
N ALA A 405 14.18 17.37 -8.46
CA ALA A 405 13.95 17.57 -7.03
C ALA A 405 13.67 16.25 -6.28
N VAL A 406 12.93 15.35 -6.94
CA VAL A 406 12.70 13.99 -6.47
C VAL A 406 14.00 13.19 -6.44
N ALA A 407 14.79 13.25 -7.51
CA ALA A 407 16.07 12.54 -7.62
C ALA A 407 17.12 13.06 -6.62
N ASP A 408 17.16 14.36 -6.33
CA ASP A 408 18.07 14.95 -5.35
C ASP A 408 17.79 14.45 -3.92
N ARG A 409 16.51 14.25 -3.57
CA ARG A 409 16.11 13.74 -2.25
C ARG A 409 16.16 12.22 -2.14
N LEU A 410 15.72 11.50 -3.17
CA LEU A 410 15.64 10.04 -3.16
C LEU A 410 16.95 9.37 -3.60
N GLY A 411 17.77 10.05 -4.41
CA GLY A 411 19.04 9.53 -4.90
C GLY A 411 19.95 9.00 -3.79
N PRO A 412 20.20 9.76 -2.71
CA PRO A 412 21.00 9.29 -1.58
C PRO A 412 20.40 8.10 -0.81
N LEU A 413 19.07 7.99 -0.77
CA LEU A 413 18.40 6.87 -0.10
C LEU A 413 18.42 5.61 -0.98
N ALA A 414 18.18 5.77 -2.28
CA ALA A 414 18.28 4.71 -3.27
C ALA A 414 19.72 4.22 -3.47
N SER A 415 20.73 5.09 -3.33
CA SER A 415 22.14 4.67 -3.34
C SER A 415 22.46 3.82 -2.11
N ARG A 416 22.07 4.26 -0.90
CA ARG A 416 22.28 3.47 0.33
C ARG A 416 21.58 2.12 0.28
N PHE A 417 20.35 2.07 -0.24
CA PHE A 417 19.65 0.80 -0.47
C PHE A 417 20.44 -0.13 -1.41
N ARG A 418 20.98 0.42 -2.52
CA ARG A 418 21.81 -0.36 -3.45
C ARG A 418 23.14 -0.79 -2.83
N ASP A 419 23.74 0.03 -1.97
CA ASP A 419 24.97 -0.30 -1.26
C ASP A 419 24.75 -1.48 -0.30
N GLU A 420 23.67 -1.44 0.50
CA GLU A 420 23.26 -2.54 1.39
C GLU A 420 22.96 -3.83 0.59
N LEU A 421 22.29 -3.70 -0.56
CA LEU A 421 21.97 -4.83 -1.43
C LEU A 421 23.23 -5.42 -2.10
N ALA A 422 24.20 -4.58 -2.46
CA ALA A 422 25.49 -5.00 -2.98
C ALA A 422 26.32 -5.73 -1.92
N GLU A 423 26.30 -5.25 -0.66
CA GLU A 423 26.96 -5.90 0.47
C GLU A 423 26.38 -7.30 0.74
N LEU A 424 25.05 -7.44 0.71
CA LEU A 424 24.36 -8.71 0.90
C LEU A 424 24.64 -9.73 -0.21
N ARG A 425 24.80 -9.28 -1.45
CA ARG A 425 25.06 -10.17 -2.59
C ARG A 425 26.45 -10.80 -2.57
N ARG A 426 27.40 -10.30 -1.76
CA ARG A 426 28.81 -10.77 -1.64
C ARG A 426 29.45 -11.25 -2.95
N GLN A 427 29.04 -10.65 -4.07
CA GLN A 427 29.87 -10.58 -5.25
C GLN A 427 30.46 -9.18 -5.18
N PRO A 428 31.79 -9.02 -5.24
CA PRO A 428 32.28 -7.85 -5.93
C PRO A 428 31.75 -8.04 -7.34
N VAL A 429 30.58 -7.45 -7.65
CA VAL A 429 30.42 -6.88 -8.95
C VAL A 429 31.59 -5.92 -8.99
N LYS A 430 32.74 -6.40 -9.52
CA LYS A 430 33.76 -5.56 -10.13
C LYS A 430 32.94 -4.45 -10.70
N ALA A 431 33.12 -3.24 -10.17
CA ALA A 431 32.64 -2.04 -10.79
C ALA A 431 32.91 -2.24 -12.28
N ALA A 432 31.88 -2.68 -13.01
CA ALA A 432 31.92 -2.74 -14.44
C ALA A 432 32.05 -1.26 -14.70
N ALA A 433 33.24 -0.87 -15.11
CA ALA A 433 33.63 0.49 -15.25
C ALA A 433 32.57 1.17 -16.11
N TRP A 434 31.68 1.92 -15.48
CA TRP A 434 30.92 2.98 -16.12
C TRP A 434 31.88 4.17 -16.22
N HIS A 435 32.97 3.95 -16.96
CA HIS A 435 33.76 4.94 -17.67
C HIS A 435 33.65 4.52 -19.13
N GLY A 436 32.47 4.77 -19.68
CA GLY A 436 32.10 4.57 -21.07
C GLY A 436 31.03 5.59 -21.38
N ASP A 437 31.49 6.80 -21.66
CA ASP A 437 31.02 7.66 -22.76
C ASP A 437 29.64 7.28 -23.32
N ASP A 438 28.57 7.69 -22.64
CA ASP A 438 27.22 7.79 -23.19
C ASP A 438 26.42 8.77 -22.33
N ASP A 439 26.42 10.03 -22.76
CA ASP A 439 25.53 11.13 -22.34
C ASP A 439 24.07 10.79 -22.74
N ASP A 440 23.46 9.77 -22.14
CA ASP A 440 22.01 9.56 -22.19
C ASP A 440 21.36 9.84 -20.83
N PRO A 441 20.91 11.09 -20.58
CA PRO A 441 20.25 11.49 -19.34
C PRO A 441 18.88 10.84 -19.11
N SER A 442 18.42 9.95 -20.01
CA SER A 442 17.15 9.24 -19.87
C SER A 442 17.21 8.01 -18.96
N ARG A 443 18.40 7.42 -18.72
CA ARG A 443 18.57 6.23 -17.86
C ARG A 443 18.85 6.51 -16.39
N SER A 444 19.01 7.78 -16.01
CA SER A 444 19.23 8.20 -14.61
C SER A 444 17.95 8.70 -13.90
N GLN A 445 16.78 8.60 -14.53
CA GLN A 445 15.49 8.87 -13.90
C GLN A 445 15.07 7.69 -13.00
N LEU A 446 15.66 7.63 -11.80
CA LEU A 446 15.39 6.61 -10.79
C LEU A 446 13.94 6.63 -10.25
N ALA A 447 13.27 7.78 -10.31
CA ALA A 447 11.88 7.94 -9.90
C ALA A 447 11.21 9.11 -10.64
N TYR A 448 9.96 8.93 -11.04
CA TYR A 448 9.13 10.02 -11.56
C TYR A 448 7.84 10.14 -10.74
N LEU A 449 7.36 11.37 -10.58
CA LEU A 449 6.08 11.65 -9.94
C LEU A 449 4.98 11.52 -11.00
N ALA A 450 4.18 10.46 -10.92
CA ALA A 450 2.99 10.31 -11.74
C ALA A 450 1.88 11.25 -11.22
N GLY A 451 1.02 11.76 -12.11
CA GLY A 451 -0.10 12.65 -11.73
C GLY A 451 0.25 14.14 -11.59
N ILE A 452 1.43 14.58 -12.05
CA ILE A 452 1.75 16.03 -12.09
C ILE A 452 0.81 16.79 -13.02
N ASP A 453 0.40 16.18 -14.14
CA ASP A 453 -0.43 16.86 -15.13
C ASP A 453 -1.83 17.15 -14.57
N THR A 454 -2.40 16.20 -13.83
CA THR A 454 -3.69 16.37 -13.14
C THR A 454 -3.60 17.41 -12.03
N LEU A 455 -2.49 17.42 -11.28
CA LEU A 455 -2.22 18.45 -10.28
C LEU A 455 -2.11 19.84 -10.93
N GLN A 456 -1.47 19.95 -12.10
CA GLN A 456 -1.35 21.22 -12.82
C GLN A 456 -2.69 21.74 -13.33
N GLU A 457 -3.52 20.89 -13.92
CA GLU A 457 -4.86 21.25 -14.41
C GLU A 457 -5.78 21.68 -13.27
N MET A 458 -5.82 20.91 -12.19
CA MET A 458 -6.57 21.28 -10.98
C MET A 458 -6.00 22.56 -10.36
N SER A 459 -4.69 22.75 -10.38
CA SER A 459 -4.05 23.95 -9.84
C SER A 459 -4.46 25.22 -10.61
N GLN A 460 -4.47 25.16 -11.94
CA GLN A 460 -4.96 26.26 -12.77
C GLN A 460 -6.44 26.57 -12.50
N THR A 461 -7.26 25.53 -12.37
CA THR A 461 -8.70 25.66 -12.09
C THR A 461 -8.93 26.33 -10.73
N ILE A 462 -8.25 25.87 -9.68
CA ILE A 462 -8.33 26.45 -8.33
C ILE A 462 -7.90 27.92 -8.34
N PHE A 463 -6.80 28.23 -9.02
CA PHE A 463 -6.30 29.60 -9.12
C PHE A 463 -7.32 30.52 -9.80
N ASP A 464 -7.85 30.12 -10.97
CA ASP A 464 -8.81 30.94 -11.71
C ASP A 464 -10.14 31.08 -10.96
N GLU A 465 -10.66 30.03 -10.34
CA GLU A 465 -11.87 30.07 -9.53
C GLU A 465 -11.74 31.04 -8.34
N GLU A 466 -10.68 30.91 -7.54
CA GLU A 466 -10.52 31.72 -6.34
C GLU A 466 -10.20 33.19 -6.67
N VAL A 467 -9.45 33.45 -7.75
CA VAL A 467 -9.22 34.83 -8.20
C VAL A 467 -10.51 35.46 -8.72
N ASN A 468 -11.31 34.75 -9.51
CA ASN A 468 -12.61 35.24 -9.99
C ASN A 468 -13.62 35.45 -8.85
N ARG A 469 -13.51 34.68 -7.77
CA ARG A 469 -14.36 34.86 -6.58
C ARG A 469 -14.05 36.15 -5.82
N VAL A 470 -12.79 36.56 -5.82
CA VAL A 470 -12.29 37.75 -5.10
C VAL A 470 -12.23 39.00 -5.99
N SER A 471 -12.51 38.87 -7.28
CA SER A 471 -12.56 39.98 -8.21
C SER A 471 -13.62 41.03 -7.82
N ILE A 472 -13.46 42.26 -8.31
CA ILE A 472 -14.48 43.29 -8.15
C ILE A 472 -15.78 42.78 -8.79
N SER A 473 -16.93 43.04 -8.13
CA SER A 473 -18.22 42.71 -8.71
C SER A 473 -18.43 43.51 -10.00
N ARG A 474 -19.00 42.88 -11.04
CA ARG A 474 -19.30 43.55 -12.31
C ARG A 474 -20.03 44.88 -12.14
N PHE A 475 -20.93 44.97 -11.15
CA PHE A 475 -21.63 46.21 -10.82
C PHE A 475 -20.68 47.33 -10.37
N ALA A 476 -19.72 47.03 -9.49
CA ALA A 476 -18.73 48.00 -9.05
C ALA A 476 -17.78 48.40 -10.20
N THR A 477 -17.38 47.46 -11.07
CA THR A 477 -16.62 47.76 -12.29
C THR A 477 -17.38 48.76 -13.19
N VAL A 478 -18.67 48.50 -13.42
CA VAL A 478 -19.55 49.40 -14.21
C VAL A 478 -19.74 50.74 -13.50
N ALA A 479 -19.89 50.78 -12.18
CA ALA A 479 -20.05 52.02 -11.42
C ALA A 479 -18.80 52.92 -11.53
N PHE A 480 -17.61 52.35 -11.39
CA PHE A 480 -16.35 53.11 -11.58
C PHE A 480 -16.20 53.60 -13.02
N ALA A 481 -16.53 52.75 -14.01
CA ALA A 481 -16.45 53.12 -15.41
C ALA A 481 -17.45 54.24 -15.76
N LEU A 482 -18.70 54.13 -15.29
CA LEU A 482 -19.74 55.14 -15.46
C LEU A 482 -19.34 56.46 -14.78
N PHE A 483 -18.89 56.40 -13.53
CA PHE A 483 -18.47 57.58 -12.79
C PHE A 483 -17.30 58.29 -13.46
N ALA A 484 -16.26 57.56 -13.87
CA ALA A 484 -15.13 58.12 -14.59
C ALA A 484 -15.55 58.76 -15.93
N THR A 485 -16.45 58.09 -16.66
CA THR A 485 -16.96 58.57 -17.95
C THR A 485 -17.79 59.85 -17.78
N ILE A 486 -18.68 59.90 -16.78
CA ILE A 486 -19.47 61.10 -16.46
C ILE A 486 -18.56 62.26 -16.09
N VAL A 487 -17.56 62.03 -15.23
CA VAL A 487 -16.61 63.07 -14.82
C VAL A 487 -15.85 63.60 -16.04
N PHE A 488 -15.35 62.72 -16.92
CA PHE A 488 -14.69 63.16 -18.15
C PHE A 488 -15.57 64.06 -19.00
N TRP A 489 -16.79 63.61 -19.30
CA TRP A 489 -17.71 64.35 -20.15
C TRP A 489 -18.19 65.64 -19.50
N LEU A 490 -18.29 65.71 -18.17
CA LEU A 490 -18.61 66.94 -17.46
C LEU A 490 -17.52 68.01 -17.64
N PHE A 491 -16.24 67.62 -17.54
CA PHE A 491 -15.11 68.54 -17.78
C PHE A 491 -14.97 68.89 -19.26
N MET A 492 -15.24 67.96 -20.17
CA MET A 492 -15.23 68.21 -21.62
C MET A 492 -16.45 69.00 -22.12
N ALA A 493 -17.56 69.02 -21.37
CA ALA A 493 -18.80 69.67 -21.80
C ALA A 493 -18.60 71.17 -22.04
N GLY A 494 -17.84 71.87 -21.20
CA GLY A 494 -17.57 73.30 -21.36
C GLY A 494 -16.91 73.64 -22.69
N PRO A 495 -15.69 73.10 -22.97
CA PRO A 495 -15.00 73.30 -24.24
C PRO A 495 -15.80 72.86 -25.46
N VAL A 496 -16.49 71.72 -25.37
CA VAL A 496 -17.31 71.19 -26.46
C VAL A 496 -18.50 72.11 -26.75
N VAL A 497 -19.26 72.52 -25.73
CA VAL A 497 -20.41 73.42 -25.88
C VAL A 497 -19.97 74.78 -26.41
N ALA A 498 -18.83 75.32 -25.95
CA ALA A 498 -18.29 76.57 -26.48
C ALA A 498 -17.96 76.45 -27.98
N LEU A 499 -17.25 75.39 -28.39
CA LEU A 499 -16.89 75.14 -29.78
C LEU A 499 -18.13 74.95 -30.67
N TYR A 500 -19.11 74.16 -30.23
CA TYR A 500 -20.35 73.96 -30.99
C TYR A 500 -21.19 75.23 -31.05
N ARG A 501 -21.26 76.02 -29.96
CA ARG A 501 -21.96 77.31 -29.97
C ARG A 501 -21.38 78.24 -31.01
N ASP A 502 -20.05 78.42 -31.01
CA ASP A 502 -19.36 79.29 -31.97
C ASP A 502 -19.53 78.78 -33.40
N TYR A 503 -19.48 77.46 -33.59
CA TYR A 503 -19.75 76.81 -34.88
C TYR A 503 -21.18 77.04 -35.37
N PHE A 504 -22.19 76.89 -34.51
CA PHE A 504 -23.59 77.11 -34.86
C PHE A 504 -23.87 78.57 -35.18
N VAL A 505 -23.30 79.50 -34.41
CA VAL A 505 -23.39 80.94 -34.66
C VAL A 505 -22.77 81.29 -36.02
N ALA A 506 -21.58 80.77 -36.31
CA ALA A 506 -20.93 80.96 -37.61
C ALA A 506 -21.73 80.33 -38.76
N SER A 507 -22.24 79.12 -38.57
CA SER A 507 -23.04 78.41 -39.58
C SER A 507 -24.36 79.13 -39.87
N PHE A 508 -25.07 79.59 -38.84
CA PHE A 508 -26.31 80.35 -39.00
C PHE A 508 -26.08 81.72 -39.64
N ALA A 509 -25.01 82.42 -39.26
CA ALA A 509 -24.61 83.67 -39.89
C ALA A 509 -24.30 83.48 -41.38
N THR A 510 -23.59 82.41 -41.75
CA THR A 510 -23.26 82.10 -43.16
C THR A 510 -24.51 81.76 -43.97
N LEU A 511 -25.46 81.02 -43.37
CA LEU A 511 -26.71 80.62 -44.03
C LEU A 511 -27.67 81.81 -44.22
N THR A 512 -27.68 82.78 -43.30
CA THR A 512 -28.54 83.98 -43.37
C THR A 512 -27.98 85.07 -44.27
N THR A 513 -26.65 85.23 -44.35
CA THR A 513 -26.02 86.31 -45.13
C THR A 513 -25.53 85.88 -46.51
N LEU A 514 -25.57 84.58 -46.85
CA LEU A 514 -25.15 84.00 -48.14
C LEU A 514 -23.71 84.38 -48.56
N SER A 515 -22.92 84.95 -47.66
CA SER A 515 -21.51 85.31 -47.87
C SER A 515 -20.63 84.28 -47.18
N GLY A 516 -19.82 83.58 -47.97
CA GLY A 516 -18.96 82.47 -47.55
C GLY A 516 -17.66 82.93 -46.90
N ASP A 517 -17.73 83.72 -45.83
CA ASP A 517 -16.53 84.15 -45.09
C ASP A 517 -16.05 83.03 -44.15
N LEU A 518 -15.19 82.16 -44.68
CA LEU A 518 -14.62 80.99 -43.97
C LEU A 518 -13.79 81.37 -42.73
N GLU A 519 -13.40 82.64 -42.56
CA GLU A 519 -12.63 83.08 -41.40
C GLU A 519 -13.47 83.20 -40.12
N ARG A 520 -14.80 83.16 -40.23
CA ARG A 520 -15.72 83.17 -39.07
C ARG A 520 -15.91 81.82 -38.39
N PHE A 521 -15.48 80.73 -39.02
CA PHE A 521 -15.54 79.41 -38.38
C PHE A 521 -14.47 79.32 -37.29
N PRO A 522 -14.80 78.77 -36.10
CA PRO A 522 -13.83 78.66 -35.02
C PRO A 522 -12.62 77.86 -35.49
N ARG A 523 -11.42 78.44 -35.37
CA ARG A 523 -10.14 77.74 -35.46
C ARG A 523 -9.70 77.44 -34.02
N PRO A 524 -10.16 76.34 -33.41
CA PRO A 524 -9.77 76.05 -32.04
C PRO A 524 -8.24 75.92 -31.98
N GLU A 525 -7.61 76.71 -31.12
CA GLU A 525 -6.18 76.54 -30.87
C GLU A 525 -5.95 75.13 -30.34
N LEU A 526 -5.10 74.35 -31.03
CA LEU A 526 -4.78 72.98 -30.63
C LEU A 526 -4.29 72.92 -29.17
N ALA A 527 -3.60 73.97 -28.71
CA ALA A 527 -3.18 74.13 -27.33
C ALA A 527 -4.36 74.17 -26.35
N MET A 528 -5.47 74.85 -26.69
CA MET A 528 -6.66 74.94 -25.85
C MET A 528 -7.42 73.61 -25.78
N MET A 529 -7.51 72.89 -26.91
CA MET A 529 -8.11 71.55 -26.93
C MET A 529 -7.25 70.52 -26.18
N LEU A 530 -5.93 70.58 -26.33
CA LEU A 530 -5.00 69.68 -25.62
C LEU A 530 -5.00 69.93 -24.11
N THR A 531 -4.97 71.19 -23.68
CA THR A 531 -5.04 71.55 -22.26
C THR A 531 -6.37 71.15 -21.63
N SER A 532 -7.48 71.36 -22.34
CA SER A 532 -8.81 70.90 -21.91
C SER A 532 -8.88 69.37 -21.80
N LEU A 533 -8.30 68.65 -22.77
CA LEU A 533 -8.23 67.21 -22.77
C LEU A 533 -7.38 66.68 -21.61
N LEU A 534 -6.19 67.27 -21.37
CA LEU A 534 -5.31 66.90 -20.26
C LEU A 534 -5.99 67.15 -18.91
N LEU A 535 -6.69 68.28 -18.76
CA LEU A 535 -7.41 68.63 -17.55
C LEU A 535 -8.59 67.67 -17.30
N ALA A 536 -9.26 67.19 -18.35
CA ALA A 536 -10.35 66.21 -18.25
C ALA A 536 -9.84 64.77 -17.99
N ILE A 537 -8.65 64.42 -18.52
CA ILE A 537 -8.04 63.10 -18.33
C ILE A 537 -7.57 62.91 -16.87
N LEU A 538 -7.04 63.95 -16.22
CA LEU A 538 -6.42 63.81 -14.90
C LEU A 538 -7.40 63.28 -13.81
N PRO A 539 -8.63 63.82 -13.65
CA PRO A 539 -9.63 63.24 -12.75
C PRO A 539 -9.97 61.78 -13.08
N THR A 540 -10.08 61.44 -14.38
CA THR A 540 -10.35 60.05 -14.78
C THR A 540 -9.18 59.10 -14.52
N ALA A 541 -7.94 59.58 -14.61
CA ALA A 541 -6.76 58.81 -14.25
C ALA A 541 -6.71 58.54 -12.75
N LEU A 542 -7.07 59.52 -11.91
CA LEU A 542 -7.19 59.33 -10.45
C LEU A 542 -8.26 58.30 -10.10
N ILE A 543 -9.43 58.34 -10.75
CA ILE A 543 -10.50 57.35 -10.56
C ILE A 543 -10.04 55.97 -11.03
N SER A 544 -9.30 55.89 -12.14
CA SER A 544 -8.72 54.64 -12.64
C SER A 544 -7.70 54.04 -11.68
N MET A 545 -6.84 54.87 -11.08
CA MET A 545 -5.91 54.45 -10.03
C MET A 545 -6.64 53.98 -8.77
N LEU A 546 -7.70 54.68 -8.36
CA LEU A 546 -8.52 54.28 -7.21
C LEU A 546 -9.19 52.92 -7.47
N ALA A 547 -9.79 52.73 -8.64
CA ALA A 547 -10.39 51.46 -9.04
C ALA A 547 -9.37 50.31 -9.03
N LEU A 548 -8.14 50.56 -9.51
CA LEU A 548 -7.04 49.60 -9.47
C LEU A 548 -6.62 49.26 -8.03
N SER A 549 -6.49 50.28 -7.17
CA SER A 549 -6.14 50.12 -5.75
C SER A 549 -7.18 49.30 -5.00
N VAL A 550 -8.47 49.57 -5.24
CA VAL A 550 -9.60 48.81 -4.67
C VAL A 550 -9.60 47.38 -5.19
N ALA A 551 -9.31 47.17 -6.49
CA ALA A 551 -9.24 45.83 -7.09
C ALA A 551 -8.14 44.99 -6.44
N GLN A 552 -7.01 45.61 -6.13
CA GLN A 552 -5.81 44.96 -5.60
C GLN A 552 -5.64 45.12 -4.08
N GLY A 553 -6.72 45.43 -3.36
CA GLY A 553 -6.67 45.67 -1.92
C GLY A 553 -5.96 44.54 -1.17
N ARG A 554 -5.09 44.90 -0.20
CA ARG A 554 -4.25 43.93 0.54
C ARG A 554 -5.05 42.77 1.13
N ASN A 555 -6.22 43.06 1.71
CA ASN A 555 -7.09 42.04 2.30
C ASN A 555 -7.60 41.03 1.25
N ARG A 556 -7.93 41.50 0.04
CA ARG A 556 -8.39 40.63 -1.05
C ARG A 556 -7.28 39.73 -1.55
N VAL A 557 -6.10 40.30 -1.81
CA VAL A 557 -4.94 39.54 -2.26
C VAL A 557 -4.54 38.48 -1.22
N ASN A 558 -4.48 38.86 0.07
CA ASN A 558 -4.14 37.93 1.15
C ASN A 558 -5.20 36.83 1.31
N HIS A 559 -6.50 37.17 1.18
CA HIS A 559 -7.57 36.18 1.28
C HIS A 559 -7.57 35.18 0.12
N ALA A 560 -7.34 35.66 -1.11
CA ALA A 560 -7.19 34.81 -2.28
C ALA A 560 -5.97 33.89 -2.13
N GLU A 561 -4.82 34.42 -1.71
CA GLU A 561 -3.60 33.64 -1.47
C GLU A 561 -3.81 32.52 -0.43
N GLN A 562 -4.41 32.85 0.72
CA GLN A 562 -4.67 31.87 1.77
C GLN A 562 -5.60 30.75 1.29
N ARG A 563 -6.68 31.09 0.59
CA ARG A 563 -7.61 30.08 0.06
C ARG A 563 -7.03 29.22 -1.05
N ILE A 564 -6.27 29.83 -1.95
CA ILE A 564 -5.56 29.09 -3.01
C ILE A 564 -4.63 28.06 -2.37
N ARG A 565 -3.87 28.45 -1.33
CA ARG A 565 -2.98 27.52 -0.61
C ARG A 565 -3.74 26.41 0.09
N GLU A 566 -4.79 26.75 0.85
CA GLU A 566 -5.61 25.77 1.57
C GLU A 566 -6.23 24.75 0.60
N ARG A 567 -6.80 25.22 -0.51
CA ARG A 567 -7.46 24.36 -1.51
C ARG A 567 -6.46 23.53 -2.31
N HIS A 568 -5.27 24.05 -2.59
CA HIS A 568 -4.19 23.24 -3.15
C HIS A 568 -3.72 22.15 -2.19
N HIS A 569 -3.53 22.47 -0.90
CA HIS A 569 -3.11 21.48 0.09
C HIS A 569 -4.15 20.34 0.21
N GLN A 570 -5.44 20.68 0.28
CA GLN A 570 -6.54 19.69 0.25
C GLN A 570 -6.53 18.83 -1.01
N THR A 571 -6.27 19.43 -2.17
CA THR A 571 -6.23 18.72 -3.46
C THR A 571 -5.04 17.78 -3.55
N ILE A 572 -3.87 18.20 -3.05
CA ILE A 572 -2.67 17.35 -3.00
C ILE A 572 -2.93 16.12 -2.14
N THR A 573 -3.50 16.30 -0.94
CA THR A 573 -3.87 15.18 -0.07
C THR A 573 -4.88 14.25 -0.74
N HIS A 574 -5.91 14.80 -1.38
CA HIS A 574 -6.92 14.01 -2.07
C HIS A 574 -6.33 13.17 -3.23
N LEU A 575 -5.47 13.77 -4.07
CA LEU A 575 -4.81 13.05 -5.17
C LEU A 575 -3.84 11.97 -4.69
N GLN A 576 -3.29 12.12 -3.49
CA GLN A 576 -2.46 11.11 -2.85
C GLN A 576 -3.30 9.93 -2.33
N ASP A 577 -4.41 10.22 -1.66
CA ASP A 577 -5.35 9.21 -1.15
C ASP A 577 -5.96 8.38 -2.29
N GLU A 578 -6.31 9.02 -3.41
CA GLU A 578 -6.80 8.35 -4.62
C GLU A 578 -5.70 7.60 -5.39
N GLY A 579 -4.44 7.79 -5.02
CA GLY A 579 -3.31 7.13 -5.65
C GLY A 579 -2.96 7.63 -7.05
N VAL A 580 -3.48 8.80 -7.44
CA VAL A 580 -3.16 9.47 -8.70
C VAL A 580 -1.76 10.10 -8.61
N LEU A 581 -1.44 10.73 -7.47
CA LEU A 581 -0.13 11.30 -7.19
C LEU A 581 0.73 10.25 -6.49
N ARG A 582 1.48 9.46 -7.27
CA ARG A 582 2.39 8.43 -6.74
C ARG A 582 3.78 8.55 -7.32
N LEU A 583 4.75 8.28 -6.48
CA LEU A 583 6.11 8.11 -6.89
C LEU A 583 6.24 6.73 -7.57
N ARG A 584 6.59 6.71 -8.86
CA ARG A 584 6.89 5.47 -9.57
C ARG A 584 8.40 5.29 -9.67
N TRP A 585 8.84 4.11 -9.26
CA TRP A 585 10.22 3.65 -9.39
C TRP A 585 10.35 2.80 -10.65
N ASP A 586 11.36 3.06 -11.46
CA ASP A 586 11.68 2.24 -12.63
C ASP A 586 12.73 1.14 -12.30
N ASP A 587 13.01 0.89 -11.01
CA ASP A 587 13.95 -0.14 -10.57
C ASP A 587 13.21 -1.44 -10.16
N PRO A 588 13.32 -2.53 -10.96
CA PRO A 588 12.67 -3.81 -10.63
C PRO A 588 13.18 -4.42 -9.32
N LEU A 589 14.46 -4.20 -8.96
CA LEU A 589 15.05 -4.75 -7.73
C LEU A 589 14.43 -4.15 -6.48
N LEU A 590 14.09 -2.85 -6.53
CA LEU A 590 13.43 -2.19 -5.42
C LEU A 590 12.01 -2.73 -5.22
N SER A 591 11.28 -2.95 -6.32
CA SER A 591 9.93 -3.51 -6.26
C SER A 591 9.90 -4.94 -5.70
N ASP A 592 10.92 -5.74 -6.01
CA ASP A 592 11.09 -7.09 -5.47
C ASP A 592 11.45 -7.06 -3.98
N ALA A 593 12.31 -6.14 -3.56
CA ALA A 593 12.70 -5.99 -2.15
C ALA A 593 11.52 -5.49 -1.29
N GLU A 594 10.75 -4.53 -1.80
CA GLU A 594 9.52 -4.05 -1.16
C GLU A 594 8.51 -5.19 -1.04
N PHE A 595 8.31 -5.98 -2.10
CA PHE A 595 7.43 -7.13 -2.05
C PHE A 595 7.85 -8.13 -0.96
N LEU A 596 9.11 -8.58 -0.95
CA LEU A 596 9.60 -9.53 0.06
C LEU A 596 9.39 -9.04 1.49
N LEU A 597 9.68 -7.76 1.75
CA LEU A 597 9.56 -7.19 3.09
C LEU A 597 8.10 -6.96 3.50
N SER A 598 7.24 -6.55 2.56
CA SER A 598 5.80 -6.38 2.80
C SER A 598 5.11 -7.70 3.12
N VAL A 599 5.53 -8.79 2.47
CA VAL A 599 4.99 -10.13 2.70
C VAL A 599 5.33 -10.64 4.11
N GLY A 600 6.53 -10.32 4.61
CA GLY A 600 6.87 -10.62 6.00
C GLY A 600 6.08 -9.77 7.01
N ALA A 601 5.73 -8.53 6.69
CA ALA A 601 5.15 -7.59 7.66
C ALA A 601 3.63 -7.72 7.88
N ALA A 602 2.90 -8.34 6.95
CA ALA A 602 1.43 -8.27 6.87
C ALA A 602 0.65 -8.84 8.08
N ASP A 603 1.24 -9.71 8.90
CA ASP A 603 0.53 -10.34 10.03
C ASP A 603 0.76 -9.63 11.39
N TYR A 604 1.63 -8.61 11.46
CA TYR A 604 1.91 -7.90 12.72
C TYR A 604 0.99 -6.68 12.94
N ASP A 605 0.59 -5.97 11.88
CA ASP A 605 -0.25 -4.77 11.99
C ASP A 605 -1.73 -5.09 12.35
N GLU A 606 -2.20 -6.33 12.18
CA GLU A 606 -3.54 -6.75 12.63
C GLU A 606 -3.59 -7.20 14.10
N ARG A 607 -2.43 -7.31 14.78
CA ARG A 607 -2.32 -7.71 16.18
C ARG A 607 -1.86 -6.59 17.14
N SER A 608 -1.61 -5.39 16.62
CA SER A 608 -1.37 -4.14 17.39
C SER A 608 -2.59 -3.24 17.35
#